data_AF-G5E1I0-F1
#
_entry.id   AF-G5E1I0-F1
#
_cell.length_a   1.000
_cell.length_b   1.000
_cell.length_c   1.000
_cell.angle_alpha   90.00
_cell.angle_beta   90.00
_cell.angle_gamma   90.00
#
_symmetry.space_group_name_H-M   'P 1'
#
loop_
_entity.id
_entity.type
_entity.pdbx_description
1 polymer ?
#
loop_
_entity_poly.entity_id
_entity_poly.type
_entity_poly.pdbx_seq_one_letter_code
_entity_poly.pdbx_strand_id
1 'polypeptide(L)'
;TEYAFEMAVSNIRYGENVTREVGMDLQNLGARNVCVMTDKNLAELSPVKAVLNSLAKSSINFRLYDRVRVEPSDKSFKDTIEFAKKGQFDAYVAVGGGSVMDTCKAANLYSSSPESDFLDYVIRTARIKDAGLILADTLRKFLYDLNVDDGLAAVGYTSEDIPALVKGTLPQERVTKLSPRAHSEEEL
;
A
#
# COMPACT_ATOMS: atom_id res chain seq x y z
N THR A 1 -31.02 -19.99 9.13
CA THR A 1 -29.57 -20.29 9.09
C THR A 1 -28.90 -19.31 10.02
N GLU A 2 -28.25 -19.75 11.07
CA GLU A 2 -27.51 -18.83 11.94
C GLU A 2 -26.23 -18.38 11.23
N TYR A 3 -26.05 -17.07 11.11
CA TYR A 3 -24.84 -16.42 10.63
C TYR A 3 -24.26 -15.62 11.79
N ALA A 4 -23.02 -15.91 12.15
CA ALA A 4 -22.26 -15.13 13.13
C ALA A 4 -21.05 -14.52 12.44
N PHE A 5 -20.79 -13.24 12.73
CA PHE A 5 -19.60 -12.53 12.29
C PHE A 5 -18.95 -11.88 13.52
N GLU A 6 -17.72 -12.27 13.81
CA GLU A 6 -16.88 -11.67 14.85
C GLU A 6 -15.83 -10.79 14.19
N MET A 7 -15.69 -9.57 14.68
CA MET A 7 -14.64 -8.65 14.25
C MET A 7 -13.82 -8.25 15.47
N ALA A 8 -12.67 -8.87 15.63
CA ALA A 8 -11.64 -8.38 16.54
C ALA A 8 -11.02 -7.12 15.92
N VAL A 9 -11.47 -5.94 16.35
CA VAL A 9 -10.94 -4.66 15.88
C VAL A 9 -9.75 -4.27 16.77
N SER A 10 -8.69 -3.75 16.17
CA SER A 10 -7.66 -3.04 16.91
C SER A 10 -8.26 -1.89 17.72
N ASN A 11 -7.65 -1.51 18.83
CA ASN A 11 -8.06 -0.29 19.56
C ASN A 11 -7.96 0.92 18.63
N ILE A 12 -9.09 1.58 18.37
CA ILE A 12 -9.15 2.82 17.57
C ILE A 12 -9.25 4.00 18.53
N ARG A 13 -8.31 4.95 18.42
CA ARG A 13 -8.37 6.24 19.11
C ARG A 13 -8.35 7.38 18.10
N TYR A 14 -9.22 8.35 18.30
CA TYR A 14 -9.31 9.57 17.50
C TYR A 14 -9.51 10.76 18.43
N GLY A 15 -8.90 11.88 18.07
CA GLY A 15 -8.99 13.11 18.83
C GLY A 15 -7.71 13.91 18.73
N GLU A 16 -7.77 15.13 19.26
CA GLU A 16 -6.57 15.95 19.35
C GLU A 16 -5.53 15.28 20.25
N ASN A 17 -4.26 15.33 19.86
CA ASN A 17 -3.12 14.87 20.66
C ASN A 17 -3.02 13.35 20.94
N VAL A 18 -3.92 12.51 20.43
CA VAL A 18 -3.87 11.04 20.64
C VAL A 18 -2.55 10.39 20.19
N THR A 19 -1.88 10.94 19.17
CA THR A 19 -0.55 10.48 18.71
C THR A 19 0.52 10.52 19.82
N ARG A 20 0.32 11.35 20.86
CA ARG A 20 1.26 11.45 21.99
C ARG A 20 1.21 10.23 22.91
N GLU A 21 0.18 9.40 22.81
CA GLU A 21 -0.01 8.22 23.65
C GLU A 21 0.76 6.99 23.15
N VAL A 22 1.21 7.00 21.89
CA VAL A 22 1.84 5.85 21.20
C VAL A 22 2.99 5.23 22.01
N GLY A 23 3.84 6.04 22.64
CA GLY A 23 4.92 5.56 23.48
C GLY A 23 4.44 4.82 24.73
N MET A 24 3.37 5.29 25.38
CA MET A 24 2.77 4.59 26.52
C MET A 24 2.14 3.27 26.09
N ASP A 25 1.47 3.25 24.93
CA ASP A 25 0.90 2.02 24.37
C ASP A 25 1.98 0.97 24.09
N LEU A 26 3.09 1.37 23.47
CA LEU A 26 4.20 0.45 23.17
C LEU A 26 4.95 0.02 24.43
N GLN A 27 5.05 0.87 25.44
CA GLN A 27 5.59 0.49 26.74
C GLN A 27 4.70 -0.57 27.41
N ASN A 28 3.37 -0.40 27.36
CA ASN A 28 2.41 -1.38 27.88
C ASN A 28 2.44 -2.71 27.10
N LEU A 29 2.77 -2.67 25.82
CA LEU A 29 3.01 -3.86 24.98
C LEU A 29 4.38 -4.51 25.26
N GLY A 30 5.25 -3.88 26.06
CA GLY A 30 6.59 -4.39 26.39
C GLY A 30 7.61 -4.21 25.27
N ALA A 31 7.35 -3.35 24.28
CA ALA A 31 8.26 -3.08 23.17
C ALA A 31 9.54 -2.38 23.64
N ARG A 32 10.69 -2.78 23.10
CA ARG A 32 12.01 -2.25 23.48
C ARG A 32 12.78 -1.67 22.30
N ASN A 33 12.56 -2.19 21.09
CA ASN A 33 13.25 -1.78 19.87
C ASN A 33 12.26 -1.64 18.71
N VAL A 34 11.79 -0.40 18.51
CA VAL A 34 10.68 -0.09 17.60
C VAL A 34 11.16 0.37 16.23
N CYS A 35 10.58 -0.18 15.17
CA CYS A 35 10.69 0.36 13.82
C CYS A 35 9.59 1.42 13.59
N VAL A 36 9.96 2.68 13.38
CA VAL A 36 9.02 3.72 12.96
C VAL A 36 9.12 3.90 11.46
N MET A 37 8.01 3.79 10.74
CA MET A 37 7.97 3.83 9.29
C MET A 37 7.11 4.98 8.78
N THR A 38 7.63 5.73 7.82
CA THR A 38 6.97 6.87 7.17
C THR A 38 7.49 7.04 5.74
N ASP A 39 6.83 7.87 4.94
CA ASP A 39 7.43 8.40 3.72
C ASP A 39 8.18 9.72 3.96
N LYS A 40 9.03 10.07 3.01
CA LYS A 40 9.92 11.25 3.04
C LYS A 40 9.19 12.58 3.21
N ASN A 41 7.93 12.68 2.76
CA ASN A 41 7.19 13.93 2.81
C ASN A 41 6.64 14.17 4.22
N LEU A 42 6.36 13.09 4.96
CA LEU A 42 5.87 13.14 6.34
C LEU A 42 6.98 13.15 7.39
N ALA A 43 8.20 12.69 7.06
CA ALA A 43 9.30 12.52 8.01
C ALA A 43 9.57 13.75 8.90
N GLU A 44 9.44 14.95 8.32
CA GLU A 44 9.69 16.22 9.02
C GLU A 44 8.44 16.86 9.63
N LEU A 45 7.26 16.25 9.48
CA LEU A 45 6.00 16.82 9.92
C LEU A 45 5.69 16.48 11.38
N SER A 46 4.80 17.29 11.96
CA SER A 46 4.37 17.18 13.36
C SER A 46 3.88 15.78 13.77
N PRO A 47 3.13 15.01 12.94
CA PRO A 47 2.69 13.66 13.32
C PRO A 47 3.85 12.70 13.59
N VAL A 48 4.87 12.69 12.73
CA VAL A 48 6.06 11.83 12.92
C VAL A 48 6.83 12.30 14.15
N LYS A 49 7.09 13.60 14.28
CA LYS A 49 7.77 14.18 15.44
C LYS A 49 7.04 13.86 16.75
N ALA A 50 5.71 13.87 16.77
CA ALA A 50 4.92 13.50 17.94
C ALA A 50 5.15 12.05 18.36
N VAL A 51 5.19 11.11 17.41
CA VAL A 51 5.50 9.69 17.68
C VAL A 51 6.92 9.54 18.22
N LEU A 52 7.92 10.10 17.54
CA LEU A 52 9.33 9.99 17.97
C LEU A 52 9.54 10.57 19.38
N ASN A 53 8.93 11.72 19.67
CA ASN A 53 8.97 12.32 20.99
C ASN A 53 8.25 11.46 22.04
N SER A 54 7.13 10.82 21.69
CA SER A 54 6.40 9.93 22.59
C SER A 54 7.21 8.69 22.95
N LEU A 55 7.88 8.08 21.97
CA LEU A 55 8.79 6.94 22.17
C LEU A 55 9.99 7.31 23.04
N ALA A 56 10.63 8.45 22.76
CA ALA A 56 11.76 8.96 23.53
C ALA A 56 11.38 9.21 25.00
N LYS A 57 10.23 9.85 25.24
CA LYS A 57 9.69 10.07 26.59
C LYS A 57 9.41 8.77 27.34
N SER A 58 9.05 7.72 26.62
CA SER A 58 8.75 6.40 27.18
C SER A 58 10.01 5.52 27.31
N SER A 59 11.20 6.06 27.03
CA SER A 59 12.49 5.36 27.06
C SER A 59 12.53 4.11 26.17
N ILE A 60 11.84 4.16 25.03
CA ILE A 60 11.83 3.10 24.03
C ILE A 60 12.92 3.39 23.00
N ASN A 61 13.76 2.39 22.68
CA ASN A 61 14.69 2.52 21.57
C ASN A 61 13.92 2.43 20.25
N PHE A 62 14.23 3.28 19.28
CA PHE A 62 13.59 3.23 17.98
C PHE A 62 14.54 3.60 16.86
N ARG A 63 14.21 3.17 15.64
CA ARG A 63 14.84 3.62 14.40
C ARG A 63 13.77 4.05 13.41
N LEU A 64 14.03 5.16 12.72
CA LEU A 64 13.16 5.68 11.68
C LEU A 64 13.55 5.12 10.31
N TYR A 65 12.57 4.61 9.58
CA TYR A 65 12.62 4.32 8.15
C TYR A 65 11.67 5.27 7.42
N ASP A 66 12.24 6.25 6.72
CA ASP A 66 11.53 7.35 6.05
C ASP A 66 11.48 7.20 4.53
N ARG A 67 11.89 6.05 4.00
CA ARG A 67 12.03 5.80 2.56
C ARG A 67 10.85 5.05 1.95
N VAL A 68 9.72 4.96 2.66
CA VAL A 68 8.52 4.36 2.08
C VAL A 68 8.13 5.11 0.81
N ARG A 69 7.81 4.36 -0.24
CA ARG A 69 7.35 4.89 -1.53
C ARG A 69 5.83 4.73 -1.64
N VAL A 70 5.19 5.76 -2.18
CA VAL A 70 3.85 5.61 -2.77
C VAL A 70 3.99 4.74 -4.01
N GLU A 71 3.13 3.73 -4.16
CA GLU A 71 3.25 2.68 -5.19
C GLU A 71 4.59 1.91 -5.09
N PRO A 72 4.73 1.07 -4.05
CA PRO A 72 5.99 0.41 -3.76
C PRO A 72 6.37 -0.62 -4.85
N SER A 73 7.53 -0.40 -5.46
CA SER A 73 8.23 -1.36 -6.32
C SER A 73 8.82 -2.54 -5.54
N ASP A 74 9.13 -3.64 -6.24
CA ASP A 74 9.89 -4.79 -5.68
C ASP A 74 11.17 -4.35 -4.97
N LYS A 75 11.90 -3.39 -5.55
CA LYS A 75 13.15 -2.88 -4.98
C LYS A 75 12.92 -2.15 -3.66
N SER A 76 11.90 -1.30 -3.58
CA SER A 76 11.56 -0.58 -2.34
C SER A 76 11.05 -1.51 -1.25
N PHE A 77 10.30 -2.56 -1.59
CA PHE A 77 9.92 -3.57 -0.62
C PHE A 77 11.11 -4.36 -0.10
N LYS A 78 12.01 -4.82 -0.99
CA LYS A 78 13.23 -5.54 -0.58
C LYS A 78 14.11 -4.69 0.34
N ASP A 79 14.32 -3.41 0.03
CA ASP A 79 15.05 -2.47 0.91
C ASP A 79 14.40 -2.37 2.30
N THR A 80 13.07 -2.26 2.32
CA THR A 80 12.29 -2.21 3.58
C THR A 80 12.45 -3.51 4.38
N ILE A 81 12.32 -4.66 3.72
CA ILE A 81 12.42 -5.98 4.35
C ILE A 81 13.82 -6.19 4.92
N GLU A 82 14.87 -5.84 4.17
CA GLU A 82 16.24 -5.92 4.67
C GLU A 82 16.47 -5.02 5.88
N PHE A 83 15.96 -3.79 5.86
CA PHE A 83 16.04 -2.89 7.00
C PHE A 83 15.36 -3.49 8.24
N ALA A 84 14.17 -4.06 8.05
CA ALA A 84 13.41 -4.71 9.12
C ALA A 84 14.15 -5.93 9.70
N LYS A 85 14.64 -6.84 8.84
CA LYS A 85 15.41 -8.03 9.25
C LYS A 85 16.70 -7.67 10.00
N LYS A 86 17.46 -6.69 9.50
CA LYS A 86 18.71 -6.22 10.13
C LYS A 86 18.47 -5.48 11.45
N GLY A 87 17.31 -4.83 11.56
CA GLY A 87 16.98 -4.01 12.72
C GLY A 87 16.57 -4.79 13.97
N GLN A 88 16.18 -6.06 13.82
CA GLN A 88 15.71 -6.93 14.91
C GLN A 88 14.68 -6.22 15.80
N PHE A 89 13.68 -5.62 15.16
CA PHE A 89 12.64 -4.85 15.83
C PHE A 89 11.61 -5.78 16.48
N ASP A 90 11.14 -5.41 17.67
CA ASP A 90 10.11 -6.15 18.42
C ASP A 90 8.72 -5.52 18.29
N ALA A 91 8.63 -4.31 17.73
CA ALA A 91 7.38 -3.66 17.38
C ALA A 91 7.56 -2.68 16.21
N TYR A 92 6.44 -2.36 15.55
CA TYR A 92 6.40 -1.51 14.36
C TYR A 92 5.33 -0.42 14.52
N VAL A 93 5.65 0.79 14.06
CA VAL A 93 4.74 1.94 14.04
C VAL A 93 4.72 2.53 12.64
N ALA A 94 3.56 2.48 11.98
CA ALA A 94 3.33 3.16 10.72
C ALA A 94 2.78 4.57 10.97
N VAL A 95 3.43 5.60 10.43
CA VAL A 95 2.94 6.99 10.45
C VAL A 95 2.79 7.46 9.01
N GLY A 96 1.57 7.42 8.49
CA GLY A 96 1.26 7.81 7.11
C GLY A 96 -0.03 7.19 6.58
N GLY A 97 -0.22 7.25 5.26
CA GLY A 97 -1.38 6.66 4.58
C GLY A 97 -1.25 5.16 4.31
N GLY A 98 -2.11 4.65 3.41
CA GLY A 98 -2.18 3.22 3.03
C GLY A 98 -0.83 2.63 2.63
N SER A 99 -0.06 3.32 1.79
CA SER A 99 1.26 2.87 1.35
C SER A 99 2.23 2.61 2.52
N VAL A 100 2.21 3.47 3.55
CA VAL A 100 3.04 3.30 4.76
C VAL A 100 2.54 2.14 5.60
N MET A 101 1.24 2.04 5.81
CA MET A 101 0.64 0.96 6.58
C MET A 101 0.91 -0.42 5.96
N ASP A 102 0.74 -0.56 4.65
CA ASP A 102 0.93 -1.86 3.97
C ASP A 102 2.40 -2.24 3.84
N THR A 103 3.28 -1.26 3.60
CA THR A 103 4.73 -1.48 3.63
C THR A 103 5.20 -1.91 5.02
N CYS A 104 4.61 -1.33 6.08
CA CYS A 104 4.89 -1.70 7.46
C CYS A 104 4.42 -3.12 7.81
N LYS A 105 3.22 -3.52 7.36
CA LYS A 105 2.73 -4.91 7.51
C LYS A 105 3.68 -5.90 6.83
N ALA A 106 4.11 -5.62 5.60
CA ALA A 106 5.05 -6.46 4.88
C ALA A 106 6.40 -6.53 5.61
N ALA A 107 6.93 -5.40 6.09
CA ALA A 107 8.18 -5.34 6.85
C ALA A 107 8.13 -6.25 8.10
N ASN A 108 7.04 -6.17 8.87
CA ASN A 108 6.83 -7.01 10.04
C ASN A 108 6.70 -8.50 9.70
N LEU A 109 5.92 -8.82 8.66
CA LEU A 109 5.70 -10.19 8.21
C LEU A 109 7.00 -10.88 7.79
N TYR A 110 7.78 -10.24 6.91
CA TYR A 110 9.05 -10.80 6.43
C TYR A 110 10.17 -10.78 7.48
N SER A 111 10.11 -9.85 8.44
CA SER A 111 11.01 -9.86 9.61
C SER A 111 10.75 -11.08 10.50
N SER A 112 9.48 -11.39 10.75
CA SER A 112 9.05 -12.50 11.60
C SER A 112 9.20 -13.87 10.93
N SER A 113 9.45 -13.90 9.61
CA SER A 113 9.70 -15.11 8.82
C SER A 113 10.99 -14.98 8.01
N PRO A 114 12.18 -15.07 8.63
CA PRO A 114 13.44 -14.80 7.94
C PRO A 114 13.70 -15.70 6.72
N GLU A 115 13.20 -16.94 6.78
CA GLU A 115 13.36 -17.97 5.75
C GLU A 115 12.42 -17.81 4.54
N SER A 116 11.39 -16.96 4.62
CA SER A 116 10.45 -16.77 3.51
C SER A 116 11.07 -15.93 2.39
N ASP A 117 10.89 -16.37 1.15
CA ASP A 117 11.22 -15.65 -0.06
C ASP A 117 10.24 -14.49 -0.31
N PHE A 118 10.70 -13.46 -1.04
CA PHE A 118 9.93 -12.23 -1.30
C PHE A 118 8.53 -12.44 -1.93
N LEU A 119 8.28 -13.60 -2.54
CA LEU A 119 7.00 -13.92 -3.18
C LEU A 119 6.18 -14.95 -2.41
N ASP A 120 6.63 -15.40 -1.24
CA ASP A 120 5.94 -16.46 -0.48
C ASP A 120 4.59 -16.00 0.08
N TYR A 121 4.47 -14.71 0.40
CA TYR A 121 3.23 -14.11 0.89
C TYR A 121 2.42 -13.39 -0.20
N VAL A 122 2.83 -13.51 -1.46
CA VAL A 122 2.08 -13.03 -2.62
C VAL A 122 1.31 -14.22 -3.20
N ILE A 123 -0.02 -14.08 -3.33
CA ILE A 123 -0.94 -15.16 -3.71
C ILE A 123 -0.42 -15.91 -4.97
N ARG A 124 -0.01 -17.16 -4.76
CA ARG A 124 0.62 -18.06 -5.74
C ARG A 124 -0.34 -19.03 -6.43
N THR A 125 -1.66 -18.90 -6.26
CA THR A 125 -2.60 -19.85 -6.88
C THR A 125 -2.67 -19.70 -8.40
N ALA A 126 -2.11 -18.63 -8.96
CA ALA A 126 -1.99 -18.41 -10.39
C ALA A 126 -0.52 -18.41 -10.85
N ARG A 127 -0.22 -19.10 -11.96
CA ARG A 127 1.07 -18.90 -12.64
C ARG A 127 1.09 -17.48 -13.21
N ILE A 128 2.23 -16.80 -13.16
CA ILE A 128 2.38 -15.41 -13.68
C ILE A 128 1.88 -15.30 -15.14
N LYS A 129 2.15 -16.32 -15.97
CA LYS A 129 1.66 -16.38 -17.36
C LYS A 129 0.13 -16.40 -17.50
N ASP A 130 -0.58 -16.87 -16.48
CA ASP A 130 -2.04 -16.98 -16.45
C ASP A 130 -2.68 -15.76 -15.77
N ALA A 131 -1.89 -14.89 -15.11
CA ALA A 131 -2.39 -13.76 -14.32
C ALA A 131 -3.22 -12.77 -15.15
N GLY A 132 -2.81 -12.49 -16.39
CA GLY A 132 -3.55 -11.59 -17.28
C GLY A 132 -4.93 -12.13 -17.66
N LEU A 133 -5.04 -13.45 -17.90
CA LEU A 133 -6.32 -14.09 -18.20
C LEU A 133 -7.24 -14.11 -16.99
N ILE A 134 -6.71 -14.47 -15.81
CA ILE A 134 -7.47 -14.51 -14.56
C ILE A 134 -7.99 -13.12 -14.20
N LEU A 135 -7.16 -12.08 -14.36
CA LEU A 135 -7.57 -10.70 -14.14
C LEU A 135 -8.67 -10.29 -15.13
N ALA A 136 -8.50 -10.59 -16.42
CA ALA A 136 -9.49 -10.27 -17.44
C ALA A 136 -10.83 -10.95 -17.18
N ASP A 137 -10.83 -12.23 -16.83
CA ASP A 137 -12.05 -13.00 -16.53
C ASP A 137 -12.75 -12.45 -15.27
N THR A 138 -11.98 -12.10 -14.25
CA THR A 138 -12.51 -11.49 -13.01
C THR A 138 -13.12 -10.13 -13.28
N LEU A 139 -12.45 -9.27 -14.06
CA LEU A 139 -12.99 -7.97 -14.45
C LEU A 139 -14.26 -8.10 -15.27
N ARG A 140 -14.30 -9.00 -16.27
CA ARG A 140 -15.53 -9.27 -17.05
C ARG A 140 -16.67 -9.73 -16.15
N LYS A 141 -16.39 -10.60 -15.19
CA LYS A 141 -17.40 -11.03 -14.21
C LYS A 141 -17.94 -9.86 -13.40
N PHE A 142 -17.08 -8.98 -12.88
CA PHE A 142 -17.54 -7.78 -12.16
C PHE A 142 -18.40 -6.87 -13.04
N LEU A 143 -18.00 -6.62 -14.29
CA LEU A 143 -18.77 -5.79 -15.23
C LEU A 143 -20.15 -6.40 -15.51
N TYR A 144 -20.22 -7.72 -15.69
CA TYR A 144 -21.47 -8.45 -15.85
C TYR A 144 -22.36 -8.37 -14.61
N ASP A 145 -21.81 -8.64 -13.43
CA ASP A 145 -22.53 -8.60 -12.15
C ASP A 145 -23.06 -7.18 -11.83
N LEU A 146 -22.33 -6.15 -12.24
CA LEU A 146 -22.73 -4.74 -12.13
C LEU A 146 -23.62 -4.25 -13.27
N ASN A 147 -23.93 -5.12 -14.25
CA ASN A 147 -24.73 -4.83 -15.43
C ASN A 147 -24.21 -3.59 -16.19
N VAL A 148 -22.89 -3.49 -16.32
CA VAL A 148 -22.22 -2.44 -17.11
C VAL A 148 -22.41 -2.74 -18.59
N ASP A 149 -22.78 -1.71 -19.35
CA ASP A 149 -22.99 -1.78 -20.79
C ASP A 149 -21.72 -2.26 -21.52
N ASP A 150 -21.89 -3.17 -22.48
CA ASP A 150 -20.77 -3.82 -23.17
C ASP A 150 -20.17 -2.92 -24.24
N GLY A 151 -19.04 -2.31 -23.90
CA GLY A 151 -18.24 -1.49 -24.80
C GLY A 151 -18.76 -0.06 -24.98
N LEU A 152 -17.93 0.76 -25.61
CA LEU A 152 -18.20 2.20 -25.80
C LEU A 152 -19.41 2.47 -26.71
N ALA A 153 -19.74 1.54 -27.62
CA ALA A 153 -20.90 1.64 -28.49
C ALA A 153 -22.22 1.60 -27.71
N ALA A 154 -22.30 0.78 -26.66
CA ALA A 154 -23.50 0.67 -25.85
C ALA A 154 -23.78 1.95 -25.04
N VAL A 155 -22.76 2.77 -24.79
CA VAL A 155 -22.89 4.10 -24.18
C VAL A 155 -22.87 5.25 -25.20
N GLY A 156 -22.99 4.95 -26.49
CA GLY A 156 -23.24 5.93 -27.56
C GLY A 156 -22.03 6.43 -28.34
N TYR A 157 -20.83 5.88 -28.12
CA TYR A 157 -19.65 6.24 -28.91
C TYR A 157 -19.53 5.40 -30.18
N THR A 158 -18.98 6.00 -31.22
CA THR A 158 -18.75 5.39 -32.52
C THR A 158 -17.31 5.59 -32.96
N SER A 159 -16.91 4.94 -34.06
CA SER A 159 -15.58 5.16 -34.65
C SER A 159 -15.35 6.60 -35.11
N GLU A 160 -16.41 7.38 -35.32
CA GLU A 160 -16.33 8.80 -35.68
C GLU A 160 -15.83 9.66 -34.51
N ASP A 161 -15.96 9.17 -33.28
CA ASP A 161 -15.52 9.87 -32.06
C ASP A 161 -14.02 9.67 -31.76
N ILE A 162 -13.36 8.73 -32.45
CA ILE A 162 -11.93 8.39 -32.22
C ILE A 162 -11.04 9.64 -32.26
N PRO A 163 -11.11 10.55 -33.26
CA PRO A 163 -10.24 11.72 -33.30
C PRO A 163 -10.41 12.64 -32.08
N ALA A 164 -11.64 12.78 -31.56
CA ALA A 164 -11.91 13.60 -30.38
C ALA A 164 -11.40 12.93 -29.10
N LEU A 165 -11.54 11.60 -28.98
CA LEU A 165 -11.04 10.81 -27.87
C LEU A 165 -9.51 10.82 -27.80
N VAL A 166 -8.83 10.67 -28.95
CA VAL A 166 -7.36 10.75 -29.05
C VAL A 166 -6.87 12.12 -28.58
N LYS A 167 -7.46 13.20 -29.13
CA LYS A 167 -7.15 14.57 -28.74
C LYS A 167 -7.37 14.84 -27.25
N GLY A 168 -8.43 14.28 -26.67
CA GLY A 168 -8.73 14.39 -25.24
C GLY A 168 -7.78 13.58 -24.34
N THR A 169 -7.17 12.52 -24.87
CA THR A 169 -6.30 11.61 -24.12
C THR A 169 -4.86 12.09 -24.06
N LEU A 170 -4.33 12.67 -25.15
CA LEU A 170 -2.94 13.17 -25.23
C LEU A 170 -2.49 14.08 -24.08
N PRO A 171 -3.28 15.08 -23.61
CA PRO A 171 -2.85 15.94 -22.50
C PRO A 171 -2.89 15.24 -21.12
N GLN A 172 -3.44 14.03 -21.01
CA GLN A 172 -3.58 13.30 -19.74
C GLN A 172 -2.30 12.53 -19.39
N GLU A 173 -1.22 13.27 -19.13
CA GLU A 173 0.13 12.70 -18.89
C GLU A 173 0.18 11.61 -17.83
N ARG A 174 -0.66 11.70 -16.79
CA ARG A 174 -0.66 10.70 -15.71
C ARG A 174 -1.14 9.34 -16.20
N VAL A 175 -2.11 9.28 -17.10
CA VAL A 175 -2.65 8.02 -17.63
C VAL A 175 -1.74 7.48 -18.73
N THR A 176 -1.28 8.34 -19.63
CA THR A 176 -0.42 7.94 -20.75
C THR A 176 0.96 7.46 -20.29
N LYS A 177 1.55 8.07 -19.26
CA LYS A 177 2.83 7.60 -18.68
C LYS A 177 2.75 6.26 -17.93
N LEU A 178 1.55 5.78 -17.61
CA LEU A 178 1.34 4.49 -16.94
C LEU A 178 1.20 3.33 -17.94
N SER A 179 1.08 3.62 -19.23
CA SER A 179 1.02 2.56 -20.23
C SER A 179 2.34 1.79 -20.26
N PRO A 180 2.30 0.45 -20.29
CA PRO A 180 3.51 -0.38 -20.41
C PRO A 180 4.21 -0.25 -21.77
N ARG A 181 3.64 0.52 -22.71
CA ARG A 181 4.20 0.79 -24.04
C ARG A 181 4.14 2.29 -24.32
N ALA A 182 5.18 2.83 -24.96
CA ALA A 182 5.12 4.17 -25.54
C ALA A 182 4.11 4.17 -26.69
N HIS A 183 3.46 5.32 -26.91
CA HIS A 183 2.43 5.50 -27.91
C HIS A 183 2.42 6.96 -28.37
N SER A 184 2.29 7.14 -29.68
CA SER A 184 2.09 8.41 -30.37
C SER A 184 0.61 8.68 -30.63
N GLU A 185 0.28 9.87 -31.13
CA GLU A 185 -1.09 10.22 -31.53
C GLU A 185 -1.65 9.28 -32.60
N GLU A 186 -0.81 8.76 -33.49
CA GLU A 186 -1.22 7.82 -34.53
C GLU A 186 -1.39 6.38 -34.03
N GLU A 187 -0.86 6.06 -32.83
CA GLU A 187 -0.93 4.75 -32.20
C GLU A 187 -2.05 4.64 -31.14
N LEU A 188 -2.71 5.77 -30.82
CA LEU A 188 -3.89 5.87 -29.94
C LEU A 188 -5.19 5.81 -30.75
#